data_AF-A0A3D5NEC4-F1
#
_entry.id   AF-A0A3D5NEC4-F1
#
_cell.length_a   1.000
_cell.length_b   1.000
_cell.length_c   1.000
_cell.angle_alpha   90.00
_cell.angle_beta   90.00
_cell.angle_gamma   90.00
#
_symmetry.space_group_name_H-M   'P 1'
#
loop_
_entity.id
_entity.type
_entity.pdbx_description
1 polymer ?
#
loop_
_entity_poly.entity_id
_entity_poly.type
_entity_poly.pdbx_seq_one_letter_code
_entity_poly.pdbx_strand_id
1 'polypeptide(L)'
;AEEEDIANVIYRYGEERASRKVARKIMEMRAEEPFTTTSQLARAVRSVVRKSKDGIDPATRTFQALRIFVNDELGELERAM
;
A
#
# COMPACT_ATOMS: atom_id res chain seq x y z
N ALA A 1 8.68 0.78 -9.00
CA ALA A 1 8.29 1.42 -7.73
C ALA A 1 9.34 1.06 -6.71
N GLU A 2 10.08 2.07 -6.28
CA GLU A 2 11.04 1.94 -5.18
C GLU A 2 10.29 1.82 -3.84
N GLU A 3 10.95 1.31 -2.80
CA GLU A 3 10.36 1.23 -1.44
C GLU A 3 9.83 2.60 -0.97
N GLU A 4 10.55 3.67 -1.33
CA GLU A 4 10.19 5.04 -1.00
C GLU A 4 8.88 5.50 -1.66
N ASP A 5 8.64 5.14 -2.92
CA ASP A 5 7.39 5.46 -3.62
C ASP A 5 6.21 4.80 -2.91
N ILE A 6 6.34 3.52 -2.58
CA ILE A 6 5.30 2.75 -1.89
C ILE A 6 5.03 3.38 -0.52
N ALA A 7 6.08 3.74 0.23
CA ALA A 7 5.93 4.38 1.52
C ALA A 7 5.24 5.75 1.41
N ASN A 8 5.58 6.54 0.39
CA ASN A 8 4.99 7.86 0.16
C ASN A 8 3.50 7.77 -0.21
N VAL A 9 3.12 6.81 -1.06
CA VAL A 9 1.71 6.55 -1.41
C VAL A 9 0.92 6.16 -0.18
N ILE A 10 1.41 5.17 0.58
CA ILE A 10 0.72 4.68 1.80
C ILE A 10 0.60 5.78 2.85
N TYR A 11 1.62 6.62 2.99
CA TYR A 11 1.58 7.75 3.92
C TYR A 11 0.56 8.82 3.48
N ARG A 12 0.65 9.28 2.23
CA ARG A 12 -0.12 10.41 1.71
C ARG A 12 -1.60 10.07 1.57
N TYR A 13 -1.90 8.92 0.98
CA TYR A 13 -3.27 8.56 0.62
C TYR A 13 -3.92 7.57 1.59
N GLY A 14 -3.13 6.90 2.43
CA GLY A 14 -3.62 5.96 3.44
C GLY A 14 -3.53 6.47 4.88
N GLU A 15 -2.93 7.66 5.08
CA GLU A 15 -2.72 8.28 6.40
C GLU A 15 -2.02 7.37 7.42
N GLU A 16 -1.21 6.41 6.93
CA GLU A 16 -0.57 5.40 7.77
C GLU A 16 0.85 5.82 8.17
N ARG A 17 1.06 6.08 9.47
CA ARG A 17 2.36 6.50 10.01
C ARG A 17 3.42 5.40 9.93
N ALA A 18 3.01 4.14 9.91
CA ALA A 18 3.88 2.98 9.71
C ALA A 18 4.19 2.72 8.23
N SER A 19 3.89 3.65 7.31
CA SER A 19 4.05 3.47 5.86
C SER A 19 5.38 2.88 5.44
N ARG A 20 6.50 3.36 6.00
CA ARG A 20 7.84 2.83 5.72
C ARG A 20 7.99 1.36 6.11
N LYS A 21 7.43 0.95 7.25
CA LYS A 21 7.45 -0.46 7.69
C LYS A 21 6.59 -1.32 6.78
N VAL A 22 5.44 -0.80 6.35
CA VAL A 22 4.56 -1.48 5.39
C VAL A 22 5.25 -1.66 4.05
N ALA A 23 5.82 -0.60 3.49
CA ALA A 23 6.55 -0.64 2.22
C ALA A 23 7.71 -1.63 2.26
N ARG A 24 8.54 -1.59 3.31
CA ARG A 24 9.60 -2.58 3.51
C ARG A 24 9.05 -4.00 3.54
N LYS A 25 7.98 -4.24 4.31
CA LYS A 25 7.40 -5.58 4.43
C LYS A 25 6.83 -6.09 3.10
N ILE A 26 6.24 -5.20 2.30
CA ILE A 26 5.77 -5.51 0.95
C ILE A 26 6.95 -5.91 0.06
N MET A 27 8.04 -5.15 0.07
CA MET A 27 9.23 -5.46 -0.73
C MET A 27 9.88 -6.77 -0.32
N GLU A 28 10.03 -7.02 0.99
CA GLU A 28 10.53 -8.28 1.54
C GLU A 28 9.69 -9.47 1.04
N MET A 29 8.37 -9.42 1.23
CA MET A 29 7.49 -10.51 0.82
C MET A 29 7.46 -10.69 -0.69
N ARG A 30 7.50 -9.60 -1.46
CA ARG A 30 7.54 -9.65 -2.93
C ARG A 30 8.83 -10.27 -3.46
N ALA A 31 9.95 -10.07 -2.77
CA ALA A 31 11.23 -10.67 -3.12
C ALA A 31 11.24 -12.19 -2.92
N GLU A 32 10.46 -12.69 -1.96
CA GLU A 32 10.25 -14.13 -1.73
C GLU A 32 9.22 -14.72 -2.72
N GLU A 33 8.06 -14.09 -2.85
CA GLU A 33 6.97 -14.54 -3.71
C GLU A 33 6.15 -13.35 -4.27
N PRO A 34 5.89 -13.28 -5.58
CA PRO A 34 5.01 -12.27 -6.14
C PRO A 34 3.60 -12.32 -5.53
N PHE A 35 3.05 -11.14 -5.21
CA PHE A 35 1.65 -11.03 -4.80
C PHE A 35 0.71 -11.36 -5.96
N THR A 36 -0.14 -12.38 -5.80
CA THR A 36 -1.18 -12.77 -6.76
C THR A 36 -2.59 -12.55 -6.22
N THR A 37 -2.72 -12.30 -4.91
CA THR A 37 -4.00 -12.06 -4.26
C THR A 37 -3.94 -10.86 -3.31
N THR A 38 -5.08 -10.20 -3.12
CA THR A 38 -5.23 -9.12 -2.14
C THR A 38 -5.01 -9.60 -0.70
N SER A 39 -5.36 -10.85 -0.39
CA SER A 39 -5.17 -11.44 0.94
C SER A 39 -3.69 -11.51 1.35
N GLN A 40 -2.78 -11.80 0.42
CA GLN A 40 -1.34 -11.80 0.69
C GLN A 40 -0.84 -10.40 1.06
N LEU A 41 -1.25 -9.38 0.30
CA LEU A 41 -0.90 -7.99 0.59
C LEU A 41 -1.51 -7.51 1.91
N ALA A 42 -2.76 -7.87 2.20
CA ALA A 42 -3.40 -7.56 3.47
C ALA A 42 -2.65 -8.17 4.66
N ARG A 43 -2.14 -9.40 4.52
CA ARG A 43 -1.30 -10.06 5.54
C ARG A 43 0.00 -9.29 5.78
N ALA A 44 0.65 -8.80 4.73
CA ALA A 44 1.86 -7.97 4.85
C ALA A 44 1.60 -6.75 5.74
N VAL A 45 0.54 -5.99 5.43
CA VAL A 45 0.15 -4.81 6.19
C VAL A 45 -0.18 -5.15 7.64
N ARG A 46 -1.05 -6.14 7.88
CA ARG A 46 -1.49 -6.54 9.22
C ARG A 46 -0.36 -7.09 10.09
N SER A 47 0.73 -7.60 9.48
CA SER A 47 1.89 -8.09 10.23
C SER A 47 2.72 -6.97 10.88
N VAL A 48 2.62 -5.74 10.39
CA VAL A 48 3.43 -4.60 10.87
C VAL A 48 2.61 -3.44 11.42
N VAL A 49 1.32 -3.34 11.06
CA VAL A 49 0.41 -2.29 11.51
C VAL A 49 -0.58 -2.84 12.53
N ARG A 50 -0.64 -2.18 13.70
CA ARG A 50 -1.66 -2.49 14.72
C ARG A 50 -3.02 -1.96 14.27
N LYS A 51 -4.08 -2.69 14.61
CA LYS A 51 -5.45 -2.23 14.36
C LYS A 51 -5.68 -0.87 15.04
N SER A 52 -6.21 0.07 14.26
CA SER A 52 -6.50 1.42 14.74
C SER A 52 -7.74 1.42 15.67
N LYS A 53 -7.83 2.42 16.55
CA LYS A 53 -8.91 2.55 17.55
C LYS A 53 -10.27 2.85 16.93
N ASP A 54 -10.29 3.36 15.71
CA ASP A 54 -11.49 3.61 14.91
C ASP A 54 -12.08 2.33 14.29
N GLY A 55 -11.44 1.16 14.50
CA GLY A 55 -11.94 -0.14 14.06
C GLY A 55 -11.65 -0.47 12.59
N ILE A 56 -11.12 0.48 11.82
CA ILE A 56 -10.78 0.28 10.40
C ILE A 56 -9.59 -0.67 10.29
N ASP A 57 -9.68 -1.63 9.36
CA ASP A 57 -8.57 -2.52 9.05
C ASP A 57 -7.43 -1.72 8.38
N PRO A 58 -6.19 -1.81 8.87
CA PRO A 58 -5.06 -1.08 8.27
C PRO A 58 -4.81 -1.44 6.79
N ALA A 59 -5.14 -2.67 6.39
CA ALA A 59 -5.08 -3.07 4.99
C ALA A 59 -6.06 -2.25 4.13
N THR A 60 -7.26 -1.92 4.64
CA THR A 60 -8.25 -1.11 3.91
C THR A 60 -7.68 0.26 3.52
N ARG A 61 -7.02 0.95 4.46
CA ARG A 61 -6.37 2.24 4.17
C ARG A 61 -5.23 2.11 3.16
N THR A 62 -4.44 1.03 3.27
CA THR A 62 -3.36 0.74 2.31
C THR A 62 -3.93 0.49 0.90
N PHE A 63 -4.99 -0.30 0.77
CA PHE A 63 -5.65 -0.53 -0.52
C PHE A 63 -6.29 0.72 -1.08
N GLN A 64 -6.87 1.58 -0.24
CA GLN A 64 -7.37 2.88 -0.66
C GLN A 64 -6.26 3.74 -1.24
N ALA A 65 -5.10 3.79 -0.56
CA ALA A 65 -3.93 4.54 -1.02
C ALA A 65 -3.44 4.06 -2.39
N LEU A 66 -3.26 2.75 -2.54
CA LEU A 66 -2.80 2.14 -3.78
C LEU A 66 -3.79 2.35 -4.92
N ARG A 67 -5.10 2.25 -4.66
CA ARG A 67 -6.13 2.49 -5.68
C ARG A 67 -6.11 3.94 -6.17
N ILE A 68 -5.96 4.92 -5.27
CA ILE A 68 -5.85 6.33 -5.66
C ILE A 68 -4.62 6.51 -6.55
N PHE A 69 -3.46 6.01 -6.12
CA PHE A 69 -2.22 6.14 -6.88
C PHE A 69 -2.29 5.50 -8.27
N VAL A 70 -2.77 4.26 -8.38
CA VAL A 70 -2.91 3.57 -9.67
C VAL A 70 -3.90 4.30 -10.58
N ASN A 71 -5.02 4.77 -10.04
CA ASN A 71 -6.00 5.51 -10.82
C ASN A 71 -5.47 6.88 -11.28
N ASP A 72 -4.70 7.58 -10.44
CA ASP A 72 -4.07 8.85 -10.79
C ASP A 72 -3.04 8.64 -11.91
N GLU A 73 -2.20 7.61 -11.82
CA GLU A 73 -1.25 7.24 -12.88
C GLU A 73 -1.95 6.89 -14.20
N LEU A 74 -3.03 6.10 -14.15
CA LEU A 74 -3.82 5.76 -15.33
C LEU A 74 -4.50 7.00 -15.93
N GLY A 75 -5.03 7.90 -15.09
CA GLY A 75 -5.67 9.13 -15.54
C GLY A 75 -4.70 10.11 -16.20
N GLU A 76 -3.44 10.18 -15.74
CA GLU A 76 -2.39 10.96 -16.41
C GLU A 76 -2.04 10.38 -17.79
N LEU A 77 -1.97 9.05 -17.92
CA LEU A 77 -1.74 8.40 -19.21
C LEU A 77 -2.88 8.66 -20.20
N GLU A 78 -4.14 8.60 -19.76
CA GLU A 78 -5.30 8.89 -20.60
C GLU A 78 -5.34 10.35 -21.08
N ARG A 79 -4.92 11.32 -20.25
CA ARG A 79 -4.89 12.75 -20.62
C ARG A 79 -3.78 13.10 -21.59
N ALA A 80 -2.74 12.28 -21.68
CA ALA A 80 -1.59 12.49 -22.56
C ALA A 80 -1.78 11.91 -23.98
N MET A 81 -2.92 11.25 -24.24
CA MET A 81 -3.32 10.68 -25.53
C MET A 81 -4.39 11.52 -26.22
#